data_AF-A0AAN7E036-F1
#
_entry.id   AF-A0AAN7E036-F1
#
_cell.length_a   1.000
_cell.length_b   1.000
_cell.length_c   1.000
_cell.angle_alpha   90.00
_cell.angle_beta   90.00
_cell.angle_gamma   90.00
#
_symmetry.space_group_name_H-M   'P 1'
#
loop_
_entity.id
_entity.type
_entity.pdbx_description
1 polymer ?
#
loop_
_entity_poly.entity_id
_entity_poly.type
_entity_poly.pdbx_seq_one_letter_code
_entity_poly.pdbx_strand_id
1 'polypeptide(L)'
;MILIGFNLLLNHEFLEAEFFLNSALGHGLDSIDPSYAQGGPPPIGAKKANLDPLVRQIIEEFGYQEVGHRRAIIAATGGIPRPQLDLRAQSFANIFNQAFGFKLTTPFDPSEHINYFLASNLIPYVGLVGYVGTIPELKNSYFRRLVAGLLGVKAGLDAVLRALLYERANERVMPYDITVAEFTSRTVELKNRLAMCGIKDEGIIVPLSLGAENRTNSNILLANTDSLSHGDGTASGPRGTMTPPSL
;
A
#
# COMPACT_ATOMS: atom_id res chain seq x y z
N MET A 1 -23.33 -4.79 -11.45
CA MET A 1 -22.33 -3.71 -11.34
C MET A 1 -21.25 -4.16 -10.35
N ILE A 2 -20.42 -5.14 -10.75
CA ILE A 2 -19.42 -5.82 -9.89
C ILE A 2 -17.97 -5.51 -10.34
N LEU A 3 -17.79 -4.95 -11.55
CA LEU A 3 -16.46 -4.86 -12.17
C LEU A 3 -15.57 -3.70 -11.69
N ILE A 4 -16.12 -2.55 -11.29
CA ILE A 4 -15.28 -1.35 -11.10
C ILE A 4 -14.40 -1.47 -9.84
N GLY A 5 -14.98 -1.85 -8.69
CA GLY A 5 -14.20 -2.05 -7.46
C GLY A 5 -13.24 -3.23 -7.55
N PHE A 6 -13.65 -4.31 -8.23
CA PHE A 6 -12.82 -5.51 -8.38
C PHE A 6 -11.62 -5.30 -9.31
N ASN A 7 -11.75 -4.47 -10.35
CA ASN A 7 -10.64 -4.13 -11.25
C ASN A 7 -9.57 -3.27 -10.56
N LEU A 8 -9.96 -2.39 -9.64
CA LEU A 8 -9.00 -1.62 -8.84
C LEU A 8 -8.16 -2.55 -7.95
N LEU A 9 -8.81 -3.50 -7.27
CA LEU A 9 -8.13 -4.52 -6.45
C LEU A 9 -7.20 -5.38 -7.31
N LEU A 10 -7.65 -5.84 -8.47
CA LEU A 10 -6.86 -6.66 -9.38
C LEU A 10 -5.58 -5.97 -9.89
N ASN A 11 -5.66 -4.68 -10.19
CA ASN A 11 -4.48 -3.89 -10.56
C ASN A 11 -3.52 -3.73 -9.38
N HIS A 12 -4.05 -3.62 -8.17
CA HIS A 12 -3.26 -3.51 -6.95
C HIS A 12 -2.45 -4.78 -6.68
N GLU A 13 -3.05 -5.95 -6.82
CA GLU A 13 -2.35 -7.24 -6.65
C GLU A 13 -1.16 -7.37 -7.62
N PHE A 14 -1.27 -6.85 -8.85
CA PHE A 14 -0.13 -6.84 -9.77
C PHE A 14 0.98 -5.92 -9.31
N LEU A 15 0.64 -4.73 -8.81
CA LEU A 15 1.63 -3.79 -8.30
C LEU A 15 2.41 -4.40 -7.13
N GLU A 16 1.73 -5.01 -6.16
CA GLU A 16 2.36 -5.65 -5.01
C GLU A 16 3.21 -6.86 -5.42
N ALA A 17 2.65 -7.78 -6.22
CA ALA A 17 3.37 -8.95 -6.69
C ALA A 17 4.67 -8.57 -7.42
N GLU A 18 4.58 -7.65 -8.38
CA GLU A 18 5.77 -7.22 -9.14
C GLU A 18 6.76 -6.48 -8.24
N PHE A 19 6.29 -5.57 -7.39
CA PHE A 19 7.19 -4.77 -6.56
C PHE A 19 7.93 -5.63 -5.55
N PHE A 20 7.26 -6.54 -4.84
CA PHE A 20 7.87 -7.40 -3.83
C PHE A 20 8.80 -8.46 -4.46
N LEU A 21 8.34 -9.19 -5.49
CA LEU A 21 9.15 -10.20 -6.16
C LEU A 21 10.41 -9.59 -6.80
N ASN A 22 10.27 -8.51 -7.57
CA ASN A 22 11.44 -7.88 -8.18
C ASN A 22 12.40 -7.35 -7.11
N SER A 23 11.90 -6.79 -6.01
CA SER A 23 12.76 -6.23 -4.96
C SER A 23 13.53 -7.29 -4.20
N ALA A 24 12.89 -8.43 -3.86
CA ALA A 24 13.55 -9.52 -3.13
C ALA A 24 14.44 -10.40 -4.04
N LEU A 25 13.95 -10.76 -5.23
CA LEU A 25 14.56 -11.78 -6.09
C LEU A 25 15.33 -11.18 -7.27
N GLY A 26 14.93 -10.00 -7.75
CA GLY A 26 15.43 -9.38 -8.98
C GLY A 26 14.67 -9.77 -10.24
N HIS A 27 13.56 -10.48 -10.10
CA HIS A 27 12.67 -10.88 -11.19
C HIS A 27 11.21 -10.92 -10.71
N GLY A 28 10.29 -10.68 -11.63
CA GLY A 28 8.87 -10.53 -11.35
C GLY A 28 8.03 -11.78 -11.57
N LEU A 29 6.73 -11.58 -11.69
CA LEU A 29 5.72 -12.66 -11.77
C LEU A 29 5.98 -13.64 -12.92
N ASP A 30 6.52 -13.16 -14.04
CA ASP A 30 6.79 -13.96 -15.25
C ASP A 30 7.83 -15.08 -15.01
N SER A 31 8.71 -14.90 -14.04
CA SER A 31 9.70 -15.93 -13.66
C SER A 31 9.15 -17.01 -12.74
N ILE A 32 8.04 -16.71 -12.05
CA ILE A 32 7.36 -17.65 -11.15
C ILE A 32 6.37 -18.47 -11.97
N ASP A 33 5.46 -17.80 -12.67
CA ASP A 33 4.50 -18.39 -13.58
C ASP A 33 3.91 -17.28 -14.49
N PRO A 34 4.29 -17.22 -15.78
CA PRO A 34 3.84 -16.18 -16.70
C PRO A 34 2.35 -16.25 -17.00
N SER A 35 1.67 -17.38 -16.71
CA SER A 35 0.22 -17.48 -16.88
C SER A 35 -0.54 -16.52 -15.96
N TYR A 36 0.02 -16.16 -14.80
CA TYR A 36 -0.60 -15.21 -13.88
C TYR A 36 -0.58 -13.75 -14.36
N ALA A 37 0.30 -13.42 -15.32
CA ALA A 37 0.29 -12.14 -16.02
C ALA A 37 -0.82 -12.05 -17.10
N GLN A 38 -1.39 -13.19 -17.50
CA GLN A 38 -2.48 -13.29 -18.48
C GLN A 38 -2.20 -12.49 -19.78
N GLY A 39 -0.96 -12.58 -20.26
CA GLY A 39 -0.50 -11.92 -21.49
C GLY A 39 -0.18 -10.43 -21.37
N GLY A 40 -0.29 -9.83 -20.17
CA GLY A 40 0.08 -8.43 -19.94
C GLY A 40 1.60 -8.18 -19.95
N PRO A 41 2.06 -6.96 -20.29
CA PRO A 41 3.48 -6.64 -20.44
C PRO A 41 4.23 -6.61 -19.10
N PRO A 42 5.54 -6.91 -19.06
CA PRO A 42 6.35 -6.83 -17.85
C PRO A 42 6.44 -5.40 -17.30
N PRO A 43 6.68 -5.23 -15.99
CA PRO A 43 6.86 -3.90 -15.40
C PRO A 43 8.09 -3.21 -15.98
N ILE A 44 8.00 -1.90 -16.19
CA ILE A 44 9.13 -1.08 -16.64
C ILE A 44 9.94 -0.65 -15.43
N GLY A 45 11.26 -0.88 -15.47
CA GLY A 45 12.20 -0.36 -14.48
C GLY A 45 12.16 -1.03 -13.11
N ALA A 46 11.51 -2.19 -13.00
CA ALA A 46 11.58 -3.01 -11.79
C ALA A 46 13.04 -3.46 -11.55
N LYS A 47 13.46 -3.45 -10.28
CA LYS A 47 14.85 -3.68 -9.90
C LYS A 47 14.92 -4.41 -8.57
N LYS A 48 15.97 -5.23 -8.39
CA LYS A 48 16.34 -5.79 -7.09
C LYS A 48 16.72 -4.68 -6.11
N ALA A 49 16.13 -4.72 -4.92
CA ALA A 49 16.42 -3.77 -3.86
C ALA A 49 17.63 -4.23 -3.02
N ASN A 50 18.32 -3.26 -2.43
CA ASN A 50 19.41 -3.48 -1.49
C ASN A 50 18.85 -3.66 -0.08
N LEU A 51 18.31 -4.86 0.18
CA LEU A 51 17.67 -5.22 1.44
C LEU A 51 18.62 -5.99 2.34
N ASP A 52 18.55 -5.75 3.65
CA ASP A 52 19.20 -6.63 4.62
C ASP A 52 18.59 -8.06 4.56
N PRO A 53 19.29 -9.09 5.08
CA PRO A 53 18.85 -10.46 4.94
C PRO A 53 17.46 -10.76 5.52
N LEU A 54 17.11 -10.14 6.65
CA LEU A 54 15.81 -10.36 7.30
C LEU A 54 14.70 -9.74 6.45
N VAL A 55 14.88 -8.48 6.05
CA VAL A 55 13.90 -7.75 5.24
C VAL A 55 13.73 -8.42 3.90
N ARG A 56 14.81 -8.87 3.26
CA ARG A 56 14.72 -9.63 2.01
C ARG A 56 13.84 -10.87 2.17
N GLN A 57 13.98 -11.63 3.26
CA GLN A 57 13.14 -12.81 3.52
C GLN A 57 11.67 -12.45 3.72
N ILE A 58 11.38 -11.39 4.47
CA ILE A 58 10.02 -10.90 4.69
C ILE A 58 9.37 -10.50 3.36
N ILE A 59 10.08 -9.71 2.53
CA ILE A 59 9.58 -9.24 1.24
C ILE A 59 9.45 -10.37 0.23
N GLU A 60 10.34 -11.35 0.27
CA GLU A 60 10.25 -12.58 -0.53
C GLU A 60 8.96 -13.35 -0.18
N GLU A 61 8.66 -13.51 1.11
CA GLU A 61 7.42 -14.13 1.58
C GLU A 61 6.19 -13.37 1.05
N PHE A 62 6.18 -12.03 1.16
CA PHE A 62 5.09 -11.20 0.64
C PHE A 62 4.91 -11.40 -0.86
N GLY A 63 5.99 -11.36 -1.65
CA GLY A 63 5.92 -11.59 -3.09
C GLY A 63 5.30 -12.95 -3.46
N TYR A 64 5.62 -14.01 -2.70
CA TYR A 64 5.01 -15.32 -2.92
C TYR A 64 3.54 -15.39 -2.47
N GLN A 65 3.17 -14.70 -1.40
CA GLN A 65 1.76 -14.59 -0.97
C GLN A 65 0.92 -13.88 -2.05
N GLU A 66 1.47 -12.85 -2.69
CA GLU A 66 0.82 -12.16 -3.81
C GLU A 66 0.58 -13.07 -5.03
N VAL A 67 1.51 -14.00 -5.32
CA VAL A 67 1.28 -15.04 -6.33
C VAL A 67 0.11 -15.94 -5.92
N GLY A 68 -0.01 -16.27 -4.64
CA GLY A 68 -1.15 -17.01 -4.08
C GLY A 68 -2.47 -16.27 -4.23
N HIS A 69 -2.50 -14.97 -3.93
CA HIS A 69 -3.67 -14.11 -4.13
C HIS A 69 -4.10 -14.09 -5.59
N ARG A 70 -3.16 -13.91 -6.52
CA ARG A 70 -3.41 -13.97 -7.97
C ARG A 70 -4.05 -15.29 -8.38
N ARG A 71 -3.50 -16.42 -7.92
CA ARG A 71 -4.07 -17.75 -8.21
C ARG A 71 -5.53 -17.86 -7.72
N ALA A 72 -5.80 -17.44 -6.48
CA ALA A 72 -7.14 -17.50 -5.91
C ALA A 72 -8.13 -16.61 -6.67
N ILE A 73 -7.71 -15.41 -7.06
CA ILE A 73 -8.57 -14.48 -7.79
C ILE A 73 -8.82 -14.97 -9.23
N ILE A 74 -7.80 -15.44 -9.94
CA ILE A 74 -7.96 -16.00 -11.30
C ILE A 74 -8.93 -17.19 -11.27
N ALA A 75 -8.81 -18.08 -10.29
CA ALA A 75 -9.74 -19.20 -10.14
C ALA A 75 -11.19 -18.74 -9.88
N ALA A 76 -11.38 -17.61 -9.22
CA ALA A 76 -12.69 -17.09 -8.84
C ALA A 76 -13.36 -16.23 -9.92
N THR A 77 -12.60 -15.47 -10.71
CA THR A 77 -13.13 -14.46 -11.64
C THR A 77 -12.66 -14.59 -13.07
N GLY A 78 -11.67 -15.45 -13.32
CA GLY A 78 -10.94 -15.50 -14.59
C GLY A 78 -9.81 -14.48 -14.69
N GLY A 79 -9.66 -13.56 -13.73
CA GLY A 79 -8.57 -12.57 -13.69
C GLY A 79 -8.68 -11.45 -14.74
N ILE A 80 -7.64 -10.61 -14.78
CA ILE A 80 -7.40 -9.64 -15.86
C ILE A 80 -5.92 -9.70 -16.29
N PRO A 81 -5.61 -9.35 -17.56
CA PRO A 81 -4.25 -9.11 -18.01
C PRO A 81 -3.52 -8.09 -17.13
N ARG A 82 -2.22 -8.33 -16.87
CA ARG A 82 -1.36 -7.39 -16.14
C ARG A 82 -1.39 -6.02 -16.83
N PRO A 83 -1.71 -4.92 -16.13
CA PRO A 83 -1.57 -3.59 -16.69
C PRO A 83 -0.09 -3.24 -16.86
N GLN A 84 0.24 -2.28 -17.72
CA GLN A 84 1.60 -1.76 -17.75
C GLN A 84 1.91 -1.03 -16.44
N LEU A 85 2.83 -1.59 -15.66
CA LEU A 85 3.33 -0.99 -14.42
C LEU A 85 4.63 -0.24 -14.70
N ASP A 86 4.78 0.93 -14.08
CA ASP A 86 6.00 1.74 -14.13
C ASP A 86 6.62 1.79 -12.74
N LEU A 87 7.61 0.93 -12.51
CA LEU A 87 8.32 0.79 -11.25
C LEU A 87 9.68 1.51 -11.26
N ARG A 88 9.92 2.39 -12.23
CA ARG A 88 11.15 3.18 -12.30
C ARG A 88 11.29 4.06 -11.05
N ALA A 89 12.52 4.25 -10.59
CA ALA A 89 12.83 5.20 -9.51
C ALA A 89 12.27 6.60 -9.78
N GLN A 90 12.23 7.05 -11.03
CA GLN A 90 11.65 8.34 -11.41
C GLN A 90 10.16 8.47 -11.04
N SER A 91 9.39 7.39 -11.14
CA SER A 91 7.96 7.37 -10.79
C SER A 91 7.78 7.56 -9.29
N PHE A 92 8.56 6.85 -8.47
CA PHE A 92 8.59 7.04 -7.02
C PHE A 92 9.10 8.44 -6.65
N ALA A 93 10.17 8.93 -7.27
CA ALA A 93 10.66 10.29 -7.05
C ALA A 93 9.59 11.35 -7.32
N ASN A 94 8.77 11.19 -8.37
CA ASN A 94 7.66 12.10 -8.64
C ASN A 94 6.59 12.06 -7.54
N ILE A 95 6.26 10.87 -7.03
CA ILE A 95 5.31 10.71 -5.92
C ILE A 95 5.84 11.42 -4.65
N PHE A 96 7.10 11.18 -4.30
CA PHE A 96 7.68 11.80 -3.10
C PHE A 96 7.86 13.32 -3.27
N ASN A 97 8.24 13.81 -4.45
CA ASN A 97 8.25 15.26 -4.71
C ASN A 97 6.86 15.88 -4.50
N GLN A 98 5.78 15.20 -4.89
CA GLN A 98 4.41 15.65 -4.63
C GLN A 98 4.05 15.58 -3.14
N ALA A 99 4.53 14.57 -2.43
CA ALA A 99 4.32 14.44 -0.99
C ALA A 99 4.97 15.60 -0.22
N PHE A 100 6.19 15.97 -0.59
CA PHE A 100 6.92 17.08 -0.01
C PHE A 100 6.46 18.46 -0.51
N GLY A 101 5.83 18.53 -1.68
CA GLY A 101 5.45 19.79 -2.34
C GLY A 101 6.63 20.51 -3.01
N PHE A 102 7.80 19.89 -3.06
CA PHE A 102 8.99 20.38 -3.74
C PHE A 102 9.84 19.22 -4.24
N LYS A 103 10.77 19.51 -5.17
CA LYS A 103 11.71 18.51 -5.67
C LYS A 103 12.79 18.23 -4.63
N LEU A 104 12.90 16.97 -4.19
CA LEU A 104 13.99 16.53 -3.30
C LEU A 104 15.35 16.71 -3.99
N THR A 105 16.39 17.02 -3.19
CA THR A 105 17.76 17.31 -3.67
C THR A 105 18.35 16.13 -4.44
N THR A 106 18.16 14.91 -3.94
CA THR A 106 18.50 13.66 -4.62
C THR A 106 17.20 12.94 -5.02
N PRO A 107 17.04 12.49 -6.27
CA PRO A 107 15.86 11.72 -6.65
C PRO A 107 15.66 10.50 -5.75
N PHE A 108 14.44 10.29 -5.28
CA PHE A 108 14.12 9.14 -4.43
C PHE A 108 14.24 7.84 -5.25
N ASP A 109 15.08 6.93 -4.77
CA ASP A 109 15.22 5.58 -5.33
C ASP A 109 14.58 4.56 -4.36
N PRO A 110 13.52 3.83 -4.77
CA PRO A 110 12.85 2.85 -3.92
C PRO A 110 13.70 1.59 -3.69
N SER A 111 14.81 1.39 -4.40
CA SER A 111 15.68 0.22 -4.25
C SER A 111 16.73 0.36 -3.15
N GLU A 112 16.85 1.54 -2.52
CA GLU A 112 17.75 1.80 -1.40
C GLU A 112 17.12 1.42 -0.06
N HIS A 113 17.96 1.05 0.93
CA HIS A 113 17.54 0.37 2.18
C HIS A 113 16.31 0.97 2.88
N ILE A 114 16.42 2.18 3.46
CA ILE A 114 15.30 2.80 4.19
C ILE A 114 14.19 3.32 3.26
N ASN A 115 14.58 3.74 2.05
CA ASN A 115 13.65 4.18 1.01
C ASN A 115 12.71 3.07 0.58
N TYR A 116 13.18 1.82 0.60
CA TYR A 116 12.36 0.68 0.25
C TYR A 116 11.15 0.53 1.18
N PHE A 117 11.32 0.72 2.49
CA PHE A 117 10.20 0.69 3.42
C PHE A 117 9.21 1.83 3.19
N LEU A 118 9.72 3.04 2.94
CA LEU A 118 8.90 4.21 2.65
C LEU A 118 8.10 4.02 1.34
N ALA A 119 8.74 3.44 0.32
CA ALA A 119 8.11 3.09 -0.94
C ALA A 119 7.09 1.96 -0.78
N SER A 120 7.42 0.93 0.01
CA SER A 120 6.53 -0.20 0.28
C SER A 120 5.27 0.29 1.00
N ASN A 121 5.39 1.17 1.99
CA ASN A 121 4.25 1.71 2.73
C ASN A 121 3.31 2.60 1.90
N LEU A 122 3.68 2.99 0.68
CA LEU A 122 2.75 3.64 -0.26
C LEU A 122 1.69 2.67 -0.79
N ILE A 123 2.04 1.38 -0.91
CA ILE A 123 1.28 0.42 -1.70
C ILE A 123 0.09 -0.17 -0.90
N PRO A 124 0.29 -0.90 0.22
CA PRO A 124 -0.76 -1.71 0.85
C PRO A 124 -2.01 -0.93 1.29
N TYR A 125 -1.83 0.34 1.67
CA TYR A 125 -2.92 1.16 2.16
C TYR A 125 -4.07 1.31 1.14
N VAL A 126 -3.74 1.47 -0.15
CA VAL A 126 -4.75 1.59 -1.21
C VAL A 126 -5.51 0.26 -1.39
N GLY A 127 -4.81 -0.87 -1.26
CA GLY A 127 -5.41 -2.20 -1.29
C GLY A 127 -6.37 -2.43 -0.13
N LEU A 128 -5.94 -2.14 1.11
CA LEU A 128 -6.73 -2.35 2.33
C LEU A 128 -8.05 -1.60 2.32
N VAL A 129 -8.02 -0.30 2.01
CA VAL A 129 -9.23 0.51 1.89
C VAL A 129 -10.13 -0.01 0.78
N GLY A 130 -9.54 -0.37 -0.36
CA GLY A 130 -10.26 -0.99 -1.46
C GLY A 130 -10.99 -2.27 -1.02
N TYR A 131 -10.34 -3.11 -0.24
CA TYR A 131 -10.91 -4.37 0.25
C TYR A 131 -12.06 -4.14 1.23
N VAL A 132 -11.85 -3.34 2.28
CA VAL A 132 -12.91 -3.04 3.27
C VAL A 132 -14.10 -2.35 2.62
N GLY A 133 -13.85 -1.40 1.70
CA GLY A 133 -14.90 -0.71 0.95
C GLY A 133 -15.64 -1.60 -0.05
N THR A 134 -14.97 -2.62 -0.62
CA THR A 134 -15.59 -3.52 -1.60
C THR A 134 -16.47 -4.59 -0.94
N ILE A 135 -16.12 -5.09 0.26
CA ILE A 135 -16.85 -6.19 0.93
C ILE A 135 -18.36 -5.97 1.01
N PRO A 136 -18.87 -4.80 1.47
CA PRO A 136 -20.31 -4.53 1.56
C PRO A 136 -21.04 -4.59 0.21
N GLU A 137 -20.35 -4.25 -0.89
CA GLU A 137 -20.91 -4.24 -2.25
C GLU A 137 -21.00 -5.65 -2.87
N LEU A 138 -20.30 -6.63 -2.31
CA LEU A 138 -20.27 -8.01 -2.81
C LEU A 138 -21.52 -8.78 -2.39
N LYS A 139 -22.47 -8.94 -3.32
CA LYS A 139 -23.71 -9.70 -3.08
C LYS A 139 -23.47 -11.20 -2.82
N ASN A 140 -22.52 -11.81 -3.54
CA ASN A 140 -22.23 -13.24 -3.45
C ASN A 140 -21.35 -13.56 -2.23
N SER A 141 -21.77 -14.51 -1.39
CA SER A 141 -21.04 -14.94 -0.19
C SER A 141 -19.68 -15.58 -0.52
N TYR A 142 -19.54 -16.22 -1.67
CA TYR A 142 -18.28 -16.77 -2.15
C TYR A 142 -17.23 -15.67 -2.34
N PHE A 143 -17.56 -14.60 -3.06
CA PHE A 143 -16.65 -13.47 -3.26
C PHE A 143 -16.38 -12.71 -1.96
N ARG A 144 -17.38 -12.56 -1.08
CA ARG A 144 -17.16 -12.01 0.27
C ARG A 144 -16.14 -12.80 1.07
N ARG A 145 -16.25 -14.14 1.07
CA ARG A 145 -15.30 -15.01 1.76
C ARG A 145 -13.89 -14.94 1.17
N LEU A 146 -13.78 -14.94 -0.17
CA LEU A 146 -12.50 -14.77 -0.86
C LEU A 146 -11.84 -13.45 -0.44
N VAL A 147 -12.55 -12.35 -0.62
CA VAL A 147 -12.04 -11.01 -0.33
C VAL A 147 -11.69 -10.84 1.16
N ALA A 148 -12.52 -11.34 2.08
CA ALA A 148 -12.22 -11.31 3.51
C ALA A 148 -10.96 -12.13 3.86
N GLY A 149 -10.73 -13.26 3.17
CA GLY A 149 -9.52 -14.06 3.33
C GLY A 149 -8.26 -13.33 2.86
N LEU A 150 -8.34 -12.64 1.70
CA LEU A 150 -7.24 -11.82 1.18
C LEU A 150 -6.94 -10.63 2.10
N LEU A 151 -7.98 -9.93 2.57
CA LEU A 151 -7.87 -8.80 3.49
C LEU A 151 -7.07 -9.14 4.76
N GLY A 152 -7.26 -10.34 5.33
CA GLY A 152 -6.52 -10.76 6.52
C GLY A 152 -5.00 -10.82 6.30
N VAL A 153 -4.56 -11.34 5.14
CA VAL A 153 -3.14 -11.41 4.78
C VAL A 153 -2.59 -10.01 4.50
N LYS A 154 -3.33 -9.19 3.73
CA LYS A 154 -2.95 -7.79 3.44
C LYS A 154 -2.79 -6.96 4.71
N ALA A 155 -3.67 -7.15 5.70
CA ALA A 155 -3.60 -6.44 6.97
C ALA A 155 -2.35 -6.85 7.77
N GLY A 156 -1.97 -8.13 7.76
CA GLY A 156 -0.72 -8.61 8.36
C GLY A 156 0.51 -8.02 7.69
N LEU A 157 0.51 -7.96 6.35
CA LEU A 157 1.57 -7.37 5.55
C LEU A 157 1.78 -5.88 5.91
N ASP A 158 0.70 -5.09 5.91
CA ASP A 158 0.74 -3.67 6.28
C ASP A 158 1.24 -3.47 7.71
N ALA A 159 0.75 -4.27 8.66
CA ALA A 159 1.19 -4.22 10.06
C ALA A 159 2.70 -4.47 10.22
N VAL A 160 3.26 -5.43 9.49
CA VAL A 160 4.70 -5.71 9.52
C VAL A 160 5.50 -4.53 8.96
N LEU A 161 5.11 -3.98 7.81
CA LEU A 161 5.79 -2.82 7.23
C LEU A 161 5.72 -1.59 8.16
N ARG A 162 4.55 -1.33 8.74
CA ARG A 162 4.36 -0.23 9.70
C ARG A 162 5.17 -0.43 10.98
N ALA A 163 5.27 -1.66 11.49
CA ALA A 163 6.09 -1.95 12.67
C ALA A 163 7.57 -1.68 12.38
N LEU A 164 8.08 -2.08 11.21
CA LEU A 164 9.46 -1.83 10.79
C LEU A 164 9.75 -0.33 10.58
N LEU A 165 8.79 0.42 10.04
CA LEU A 165 8.89 1.88 9.95
C LEU A 165 8.83 2.56 11.33
N TYR A 166 7.97 2.08 12.23
CA TYR A 166 7.83 2.60 13.59
C TYR A 166 9.11 2.38 14.40
N GLU A 167 9.71 1.19 14.31
CA GLU A 167 11.01 0.89 14.92
C GLU A 167 12.09 1.89 14.48
N ARG A 168 12.05 2.32 13.21
CA ARG A 168 13.01 3.24 12.59
C ARG A 168 12.54 4.69 12.59
N ALA A 169 11.48 5.04 13.31
CA ALA A 169 10.82 6.34 13.19
C ALA A 169 11.76 7.55 13.34
N ASN A 170 12.77 7.44 14.21
CA ASN A 170 13.75 8.49 14.49
C ASN A 170 15.02 8.41 13.60
N GLU A 171 15.15 7.36 12.80
CA GLU A 171 16.25 7.23 11.83
C GLU A 171 16.14 8.33 10.78
N ARG A 172 17.28 8.88 10.36
CA ARG A 172 17.34 9.90 9.31
C ARG A 172 17.53 9.26 7.95
N VAL A 173 16.64 9.60 7.03
CA VAL A 173 16.67 9.18 5.63
C VAL A 173 17.72 10.02 4.91
N MET A 174 18.88 9.43 4.66
CA MET A 174 19.95 10.08 3.91
C MET A 174 19.65 10.02 2.39
N PRO A 175 19.98 11.08 1.62
CA PRO A 175 20.69 12.30 2.02
C PRO A 175 19.77 13.47 2.43
N TYR A 176 18.49 13.22 2.71
CA TYR A 176 17.50 14.28 2.92
C TYR A 176 17.59 14.95 4.29
N ASP A 177 18.20 14.27 5.28
CA ASP A 177 18.24 14.70 6.68
C ASP A 177 16.85 14.80 7.35
N ILE A 178 15.90 14.02 6.84
CA ILE A 178 14.50 13.97 7.29
C ILE A 178 14.27 12.64 8.01
N THR A 179 13.52 12.64 9.11
CA THR A 179 13.24 11.41 9.85
C THR A 179 12.26 10.50 9.10
N VAL A 180 12.34 9.19 9.33
CA VAL A 180 11.38 8.22 8.77
C VAL A 180 9.93 8.57 9.15
N ALA A 181 9.70 9.03 10.39
CA ALA A 181 8.37 9.47 10.85
C ALA A 181 7.85 10.66 10.02
N GLU A 182 8.68 11.68 9.80
CA GLU A 182 8.29 12.84 9.01
C GLU A 182 8.06 12.47 7.53
N PHE A 183 8.93 11.64 6.95
CA PHE A 183 8.79 11.16 5.58
C PHE A 183 7.48 10.37 5.39
N THR A 184 7.14 9.55 6.38
CA THR A 184 5.87 8.81 6.41
C THR A 184 4.69 9.78 6.51
N SER A 185 4.75 10.78 7.39
CA SER A 185 3.70 11.80 7.54
C SER A 185 3.42 12.54 6.23
N ARG A 186 4.46 12.98 5.51
CA ARG A 186 4.29 13.66 4.19
C ARG A 186 3.59 12.78 3.17
N THR A 187 3.95 11.51 3.17
CA THR A 187 3.39 10.51 2.27
C THR A 187 1.91 10.27 2.57
N VAL A 188 1.57 10.20 3.85
CA VAL A 188 0.22 10.06 4.35
C VAL A 188 -0.65 11.28 4.04
N GLU A 189 -0.12 12.49 4.23
CA GLU A 189 -0.77 13.74 3.83
C GLU A 189 -1.14 13.73 2.34
N LEU A 190 -0.23 13.25 1.48
CA LEU A 190 -0.52 13.09 0.05
C LEU A 190 -1.66 12.09 -0.19
N LYS A 191 -1.63 10.91 0.43
CA LYS A 191 -2.70 9.90 0.31
C LYS A 191 -4.06 10.49 0.70
N ASN A 192 -4.12 11.19 1.83
CA ASN A 192 -5.35 11.84 2.31
C ASN A 192 -5.87 12.89 1.33
N ARG A 193 -4.99 13.72 0.75
CA ARG A 193 -5.39 14.71 -0.29
C ARG A 193 -5.95 14.04 -1.53
N LEU A 194 -5.33 12.96 -2.00
CA LEU A 194 -5.75 12.24 -3.20
C LEU A 194 -7.05 11.45 -3.00
N ALA A 195 -7.35 11.03 -1.76
CA ALA A 195 -8.56 10.28 -1.41
C ALA A 195 -9.81 11.17 -1.21
N MET A 196 -9.71 12.49 -1.45
CA MET A 196 -10.77 13.51 -1.45
C MET A 196 -11.51 13.76 -0.13
N CYS A 197 -11.92 12.73 0.63
CA CYS A 197 -12.75 12.86 1.84
C CYS A 197 -12.29 11.98 3.00
N GLY A 198 -12.13 12.58 4.18
CA GLY A 198 -11.82 11.87 5.43
C GLY A 198 -10.32 11.61 5.63
N ILE A 199 -9.94 11.31 6.88
CA ILE A 199 -8.62 10.78 7.19
C ILE A 199 -8.61 9.31 6.78
N LYS A 200 -7.63 8.93 5.97
CA LYS A 200 -7.44 7.58 5.47
C LYS A 200 -6.32 6.92 6.29
N ASP A 201 -5.22 7.63 6.39
CA ASP A 201 -4.04 7.20 7.12
C ASP A 201 -3.62 8.35 8.04
N GLU A 202 -3.33 8.08 9.31
CA GLU A 202 -2.80 9.07 10.25
C GLU A 202 -1.27 9.02 10.36
N GLY A 203 -0.61 8.05 9.71
CA GLY A 203 0.81 7.77 9.85
C GLY A 203 1.10 6.77 10.97
N ILE A 204 2.39 6.52 11.22
CA ILE A 204 2.87 5.55 12.24
C ILE A 204 2.99 6.16 13.64
N ILE A 205 3.02 7.49 13.73
CA ILE A 205 3.06 8.27 14.98
C ILE A 205 1.99 9.36 14.88
N VAL A 206 1.15 9.46 15.91
CA VAL A 206 -0.01 10.35 15.95
C VAL A 206 -0.08 11.12 17.28
N PRO A 207 -0.79 12.26 17.34
CA PRO A 207 -1.16 12.87 18.61
C PRO A 207 -1.96 11.90 19.49
N LEU A 208 -1.88 12.07 20.82
CA LEU A 208 -2.61 11.21 21.77
C LEU A 208 -4.10 11.11 21.46
N SER A 209 -4.74 12.19 21.00
CA SER A 209 -6.17 12.24 20.65
C SER A 209 -6.58 11.42 19.44
N LEU A 210 -5.62 10.89 18.66
CA LEU A 210 -5.88 10.02 17.51
C LEU A 210 -5.36 8.60 17.74
N GLY A 211 -4.60 8.35 18.80
CA GLY A 211 -4.16 7.00 19.12
C GLY A 211 -5.22 6.19 19.84
N ALA A 212 -5.00 4.88 19.92
CA ALA A 212 -5.91 3.94 20.56
C ALA A 212 -6.28 4.40 21.99
N GLU A 213 -7.59 4.42 22.28
CA GLU A 213 -8.16 4.87 23.55
C GLU A 213 -7.72 6.27 24.01
N ASN A 214 -7.27 7.12 23.07
CA ASN A 214 -6.65 8.41 23.33
C ASN A 214 -5.42 8.36 24.25
N ARG A 215 -4.72 7.22 24.28
CA ARG A 215 -3.75 6.86 25.32
C ARG A 215 -2.37 6.50 24.81
N THR A 216 -2.17 6.43 23.50
CA THR A 216 -0.88 6.15 22.88
C THR A 216 -0.64 7.10 21.70
N ASN A 217 0.62 7.29 21.34
CA ASN A 217 1.02 8.00 20.12
C ASN A 217 1.42 7.03 18.99
N SER A 218 1.46 5.72 19.24
CA SER A 218 1.73 4.71 18.23
C SER A 218 0.50 4.43 17.38
N ASN A 219 0.67 4.32 16.06
CA ASN A 219 -0.40 3.96 15.13
C ASN A 219 0.06 2.90 14.12
N ILE A 220 0.53 1.76 14.64
CA ILE A 220 1.04 0.64 13.82
C ILE A 220 -0.09 -0.14 13.14
N LEU A 221 -1.21 -0.33 13.82
CA LEU A 221 -2.40 -0.96 13.24
C LEU A 221 -3.43 0.12 12.94
N LEU A 222 -3.82 0.23 11.68
CA LEU A 222 -4.85 1.17 11.27
C LEU A 222 -6.23 0.70 11.70
N ALA A 223 -6.85 1.46 12.58
CA ALA A 223 -8.19 1.15 13.07
C ALA A 223 -8.95 2.41 13.46
N ASN A 224 -10.28 2.33 13.42
CA ASN A 224 -11.16 3.38 13.92
C ASN A 224 -11.23 3.35 15.46
N THR A 225 -12.09 4.19 16.05
CA THR A 225 -12.29 4.28 17.51
C THR A 225 -12.72 2.95 18.16
N ASP A 226 -13.34 2.05 17.41
CA ASP A 226 -13.78 0.73 17.89
C ASP A 226 -12.75 -0.38 17.58
N SER A 227 -11.53 0.00 17.17
CA SER A 227 -10.48 -0.92 16.72
C SER A 227 -10.87 -1.77 15.49
N LEU A 228 -11.78 -1.27 14.65
CA LEU A 228 -12.16 -1.90 13.38
C LEU A 228 -11.35 -1.31 12.22
N SER A 229 -10.99 -2.14 11.24
CA SER A 229 -10.31 -1.68 10.03
C SER A 229 -11.15 -0.62 9.29
N HIS A 230 -10.51 0.48 8.88
CA HIS A 230 -11.18 1.56 8.17
C HIS A 230 -11.69 1.10 6.79
N GLY A 231 -12.97 1.35 6.52
CA GLY A 231 -13.55 1.39 5.18
C GLY A 231 -13.93 2.81 4.84
N ASP A 232 -13.79 3.20 3.58
CA ASP A 232 -14.23 4.51 3.11
C ASP A 232 -15.74 4.69 3.38
N GLY A 233 -16.08 5.45 4.43
CA GLY A 233 -17.48 5.71 4.76
C GLY A 233 -17.77 6.45 6.07
N THR A 234 -16.90 6.42 7.07
CA THR A 234 -17.21 7.08 8.36
C THR A 234 -16.03 7.86 8.89
N ALA A 235 -16.00 9.15 8.57
CA ALA A 235 -15.25 10.12 9.35
C ALA A 235 -15.80 10.12 10.79
N SER A 236 -14.96 9.79 11.76
CA SER A 236 -15.21 10.02 13.19
C SER A 236 -14.97 11.50 13.52
N GLY A 237 -15.82 12.38 12.97
CA GLY A 237 -15.82 13.82 13.25
C GLY A 237 -17.16 14.47 12.91
N PRO A 238 -17.57 15.57 13.59
CA PRO A 238 -18.87 16.19 13.36
C PRO A 238 -18.99 16.64 11.89
N ARG A 239 -20.09 16.28 11.23
CA ARG A 239 -20.36 16.60 9.81
C ARG A 239 -20.40 18.12 9.60
N GLY A 240 -19.30 18.69 9.12
CA GLY A 240 -19.30 20.00 8.49
C GLY A 240 -19.80 19.87 7.05
N THR A 241 -20.92 20.52 6.73
CA THR A 241 -21.44 20.60 5.37
C THR A 241 -20.51 21.46 4.50
N MET A 242 -19.90 20.90 3.46
CA MET A 242 -19.32 21.69 2.37
C MET A 242 -19.76 21.16 1.01
N THR A 243 -20.32 22.08 0.24
CA THR A 243 -20.70 21.98 -1.17
C THR A 243 -19.50 21.62 -2.06
N PRO A 244 -19.68 20.77 -3.09
CA PRO A 244 -18.60 20.38 -3.98
C PRO A 244 -18.15 21.56 -4.87
N PRO A 245 -16.84 21.72 -5.14
CA PRO A 245 -16.38 22.61 -6.18
C PRO A 245 -16.69 22.00 -7.55
N SER A 246 -17.26 22.84 -8.42
CA SER A 246 -17.44 22.59 -9.84
C SER A 246 -16.10 22.39 -10.54
N LEU A 247 -15.96 21.25 -11.21
CA LEU A 247 -15.10 21.05 -12.37
C LEU A 247 -15.99 20.96 -13.61
#